data_AF-A0A2N5J4S9-F1
#
_entry.id   AF-A0A2N5J4S9-F1
#
_cell.length_a   1.000
_cell.length_b   1.000
_cell.length_c   1.000
_cell.angle_alpha   90.00
_cell.angle_beta   90.00
_cell.angle_gamma   90.00
#
_symmetry.space_group_name_H-M   'P 1'
#
loop_
_entity.id
_entity.type
_entity.pdbx_description
1 polymer ?
#
loop_
_entity_poly.entity_id
_entity_poly.type
_entity_poly.pdbx_seq_one_letter_code
_entity_poly.pdbx_strand_id
1 'polypeptide(L)'
;MRLCGWRKENTPQNVGGYLLDKETGTMPIFVKYAASQYEDEFLNAQEMRYYSKNGRTPQSPEFRWVREGADAGLAEWQRTHFVPLFVMRKAEEADGRYYYVGHVAAFDRPTLTTKPTASGEGRVNVTLSTLRLAKPLDPELYRHLTS
;
A
#
# COMPACT_ATOMS: atom_id res chain seq x y z
N MET A 1 0.18 6.08 -15.67
CA MET A 1 0.82 6.42 -14.37
C MET A 1 2.11 7.18 -14.61
N ARG A 2 2.05 8.50 -14.84
CA ARG A 2 3.23 9.34 -15.10
C ARG A 2 3.99 9.76 -13.83
N LEU A 3 3.39 9.58 -12.66
CA LEU A 3 3.91 10.02 -11.36
C LEU A 3 5.15 9.24 -10.87
N CYS A 4 5.43 8.05 -11.41
CA CYS A 4 6.51 7.19 -10.93
C CYS A 4 7.75 7.18 -11.84
N GLY A 5 7.77 7.98 -12.91
CA GLY A 5 8.92 8.05 -13.83
C GLY A 5 9.22 6.76 -14.59
N TRP A 6 8.26 5.82 -14.66
CA TRP A 6 8.44 4.52 -15.30
C TRP A 6 8.68 4.65 -16.80
N ARG A 7 9.64 3.89 -17.32
CA ARG A 7 9.94 3.82 -18.76
C ARG A 7 8.73 3.38 -19.60
N LYS A 8 7.87 2.55 -19.02
CA LYS A 8 6.61 2.09 -19.64
C LYS A 8 5.44 2.50 -18.76
N GLU A 9 4.52 3.28 -19.33
CA GLU A 9 3.28 3.60 -18.64
C GLU A 9 2.47 2.33 -18.39
N ASN A 10 2.14 2.08 -17.13
CA ASN A 10 1.23 1.01 -16.74
C ASN A 10 -0.19 1.53 -16.62
N THR A 11 -1.15 0.73 -17.09
CA THR A 11 -2.58 0.98 -16.90
C THR A 11 -2.97 0.72 -15.44
N PRO A 12 -4.04 1.35 -14.93
CA PRO A 12 -4.55 1.08 -13.57
C PRO A 12 -4.82 -0.40 -13.32
N GLN A 13 -5.27 -1.13 -14.34
CA GLN A 13 -5.53 -2.56 -14.28
C GLN A 13 -4.26 -3.40 -14.04
N ASN A 14 -3.14 -3.04 -14.67
CA ASN A 14 -1.86 -3.74 -14.49
C ASN A 14 -1.26 -3.51 -13.10
N VAL A 15 -1.56 -2.36 -12.50
CA VAL A 15 -1.08 -2.01 -11.16
C VAL A 15 -1.85 -2.79 -10.11
N GLY A 16 -3.17 -2.96 -10.28
CA GLY A 16 -3.99 -3.91 -9.50
C GLY A 16 -3.80 -3.83 -7.98
N GLY A 17 -3.60 -2.62 -7.44
CA GLY A 17 -3.33 -2.34 -6.02
C GLY A 17 -1.92 -1.83 -5.75
N TYR A 18 -0.88 -2.44 -6.30
CA TYR A 18 0.50 -1.92 -6.25
C TYR A 18 1.38 -2.58 -7.29
N LEU A 19 2.46 -1.90 -7.70
CA LEU A 19 3.44 -2.50 -8.60
C LEU A 19 4.81 -1.93 -8.27
N LEU A 20 5.77 -2.83 -8.01
CA LEU A 20 7.16 -2.49 -7.76
C LEU A 20 7.89 -2.35 -9.09
N ASP A 21 8.53 -1.20 -9.29
CA ASP A 21 9.57 -1.01 -10.30
C ASP A 21 10.92 -0.79 -9.61
N LYS A 22 11.78 -1.82 -9.69
CA LYS A 22 13.10 -1.79 -9.07
C LYS A 22 14.07 -0.85 -9.77
N GLU A 23 13.87 -0.56 -11.07
CA GLU A 23 14.78 0.35 -11.80
C GLU A 23 14.68 1.77 -11.26
N THR A 24 13.47 2.22 -10.94
CA THR A 24 13.20 3.55 -10.38
C THR A 24 13.15 3.57 -8.86
N GLY A 25 13.16 2.42 -8.20
CA GLY A 25 13.00 2.32 -6.74
C GLY A 25 11.61 2.75 -6.27
N THR A 26 10.59 2.59 -7.10
CA THR A 26 9.24 3.09 -6.81
C THR A 26 8.21 1.97 -6.71
N MET A 27 7.30 2.09 -5.74
CA MET A 27 6.19 1.16 -5.56
C MET A 27 4.94 1.91 -5.11
N PRO A 28 4.15 2.49 -6.02
CA PRO A 28 2.89 3.11 -5.65
C PRO A 28 1.90 2.06 -5.12
N ILE A 29 1.19 2.42 -4.05
CA ILE A 29 0.14 1.60 -3.44
C ILE A 29 -1.18 2.36 -3.55
N PHE A 30 -2.21 1.66 -4.02
CA PHE A 30 -3.58 2.12 -4.18
C PHE A 30 -4.48 1.26 -3.29
N VAL A 31 -5.04 1.89 -2.27
CA VAL A 31 -5.96 1.25 -1.32
C VAL A 31 -7.37 1.73 -1.60
N LYS A 32 -8.29 0.80 -1.79
CA LYS A 32 -9.73 1.08 -1.77
C LYS A 32 -10.24 0.93 -0.34
N TYR A 33 -10.55 2.07 0.27
CA TYR A 33 -11.00 2.20 1.65
C TYR A 33 -12.52 2.05 1.72
N ALA A 34 -13.02 0.85 2.05
CA ALA A 34 -14.45 0.60 2.22
C ALA A 34 -14.78 -0.68 3.03
N ALA A 35 -15.70 -0.51 3.99
CA ALA A 35 -15.94 -1.27 5.23
C ALA A 35 -16.41 -2.75 5.19
N SER A 36 -16.04 -3.61 4.22
CA SER A 36 -16.30 -5.06 4.44
C SER A 36 -15.45 -6.06 3.67
N GLN A 37 -14.89 -5.70 2.52
CA GLN A 37 -14.17 -6.66 1.67
C GLN A 37 -12.64 -6.55 1.82
N TYR A 38 -12.16 -5.34 2.06
CA TYR A 38 -10.75 -5.03 2.20
C TYR A 38 -10.54 -4.47 3.61
N GLU A 39 -10.05 -5.32 4.50
CA GLU A 39 -9.72 -5.00 5.90
C GLU A 39 -8.57 -3.98 6.05
N ASP A 40 -8.25 -3.24 4.98
CA ASP A 40 -7.28 -2.16 4.99
C ASP A 40 -7.88 -0.95 5.72
N GLU A 41 -7.29 -0.56 6.83
CA GLU A 41 -7.82 0.51 7.69
C GLU A 41 -6.71 1.40 8.23
N PHE A 42 -6.96 2.70 8.37
CA PHE A 42 -6.09 3.54 9.17
C PHE A 42 -6.27 3.19 10.65
N LEU A 43 -5.19 2.82 11.32
CA LEU A 43 -5.15 2.57 12.76
C LEU A 43 -5.07 3.87 13.55
N ASN A 44 -4.42 4.88 12.97
CA ASN A 44 -4.31 6.25 13.45
C ASN A 44 -3.91 7.16 12.27
N ALA A 45 -3.60 8.43 12.55
CA ALA A 45 -3.22 9.39 11.51
C ALA A 45 -1.91 9.04 10.77
N GLN A 46 -1.07 8.13 11.26
CA GLN A 46 0.22 7.79 10.64
C GLN A 46 0.32 6.32 10.19
N GLU A 47 -0.51 5.44 10.74
CA GLU A 47 -0.41 3.99 10.53
C GLU A 47 -1.66 3.43 9.86
N MET A 48 -1.44 2.54 8.90
CA MET A 48 -2.49 1.83 8.18
C MET A 48 -2.24 0.32 8.25
N ARG A 49 -3.25 -0.43 8.66
CA ARG A 49 -3.30 -1.87 8.42
C ARG A 49 -3.45 -2.11 6.92
N TYR A 50 -2.59 -2.96 6.39
CA TYR A 50 -2.50 -3.20 4.96
C TYR A 50 -2.40 -4.69 4.64
N TYR A 51 -3.13 -5.11 3.62
CA TYR A 51 -3.11 -6.42 3.04
C TYR A 51 -2.53 -6.38 1.63
N SER A 52 -1.60 -7.29 1.36
CA SER A 52 -1.07 -7.49 0.02
C SER A 52 -2.12 -8.02 -0.96
N LYS A 53 -1.72 -8.13 -2.23
CA LYS A 53 -2.42 -8.95 -3.22
C LYS A 53 -2.48 -10.41 -2.77
N ASN A 54 -3.40 -11.13 -3.39
CA ASN A 54 -3.55 -12.58 -3.29
C ASN A 54 -2.25 -13.33 -3.67
N GLY A 55 -1.97 -14.41 -2.94
CA GLY A 55 -0.83 -15.31 -3.17
C GLY A 55 0.50 -14.79 -2.64
N ARG A 56 0.52 -13.69 -1.89
CA ARG A 56 1.76 -13.07 -1.38
C ARG A 56 2.07 -13.55 0.02
N THR A 57 3.37 -13.51 0.30
CA THR A 57 3.97 -13.89 1.57
C THR A 57 4.97 -12.83 1.99
N PRO A 58 5.41 -12.81 3.26
CA PRO A 58 6.49 -11.92 3.69
C PRO A 58 7.79 -12.08 2.87
N GLN A 59 7.96 -13.18 2.13
CA GLN A 59 9.14 -13.42 1.27
C GLN A 59 8.94 -13.01 -0.19
N SER A 60 7.77 -12.49 -0.56
CA SER A 60 7.52 -12.01 -1.92
C SER A 60 8.47 -10.85 -2.28
N PRO A 61 8.83 -10.67 -3.57
CA PRO A 61 9.86 -9.72 -4.00
C PRO A 61 9.68 -8.29 -3.49
N GLU A 62 8.43 -7.81 -3.42
CA GLU A 62 8.09 -6.49 -2.91
C GLU A 62 8.36 -6.34 -1.41
N PHE A 63 8.08 -7.36 -0.60
CA PHE A 63 8.30 -7.34 0.83
C PHE A 63 9.78 -7.54 1.19
N ARG A 64 10.54 -8.25 0.33
CA ARG A 64 12.00 -8.29 0.44
C ARG A 64 12.59 -6.93 0.10
N TRP A 65 12.17 -6.33 -1.00
CA TRP A 65 12.64 -5.01 -1.44
C TRP A 65 12.43 -3.95 -0.36
N VAL A 66 11.23 -3.79 0.21
CA VAL A 66 11.02 -2.79 1.28
C VAL A 66 11.84 -3.04 2.55
N ARG A 67 12.36 -4.26 2.78
CA ARG A 67 13.26 -4.56 3.91
C ARG A 67 14.73 -4.29 3.57
N GLU A 68 15.09 -4.26 2.29
CA GLU A 68 16.46 -3.98 1.86
C GLU A 68 16.86 -2.58 2.36
N GLY A 69 17.99 -2.49 3.08
CA GLY A 69 18.49 -1.22 3.61
C GLY A 69 17.70 -0.60 4.76
N ALA A 70 16.69 -1.29 5.32
CA ALA A 70 15.92 -0.77 6.47
C ALA A 70 16.81 -0.51 7.71
N ASP A 71 17.88 -1.30 7.88
CA ASP A 71 18.85 -1.16 8.98
C ASP A 71 19.79 0.04 8.82
N ALA A 72 19.90 0.62 7.62
CA ALA A 72 20.75 1.78 7.33
C ALA A 72 20.15 3.12 7.80
N GLY A 73 18.92 3.08 8.32
CA GLY A 73 18.20 4.26 8.79
C GLY A 73 17.28 4.88 7.73
N LEU A 74 16.30 5.64 8.20
CA LEU A 74 15.19 6.14 7.37
C LEU A 74 15.66 7.03 6.20
N ALA A 75 16.67 7.87 6.41
CA ALA A 75 17.16 8.79 5.39
C ALA A 75 17.73 8.03 4.18
N GLU A 76 18.57 7.03 4.42
CA GLU A 76 19.16 6.21 3.35
C GLU A 76 18.13 5.31 2.67
N TRP A 77 17.19 4.76 3.45
CA TRP A 77 16.10 3.96 2.91
C TRP A 77 15.25 4.79 1.92
N GLN A 78 14.90 6.03 2.26
CA GLN A 78 14.10 6.92 1.41
C GLN A 78 14.82 7.38 0.13
N ARG A 79 16.15 7.30 0.05
CA ARG A 79 16.90 7.60 -1.18
C ARG A 79 16.73 6.53 -2.25
N THR A 80 16.41 5.30 -1.84
CA THR A 80 16.35 4.13 -2.70
C THR A 80 14.94 3.52 -2.79
N HIS A 81 14.05 3.91 -1.87
CA HIS A 81 12.68 3.42 -1.76
C HIS A 81 11.69 4.58 -1.73
N PHE A 82 10.85 4.67 -2.76
CA PHE A 82 9.75 5.60 -2.81
C PHE A 82 8.42 4.86 -2.96
N VAL A 83 7.63 4.87 -1.90
CA VAL A 83 6.35 4.14 -1.80
C VAL A 83 5.22 5.13 -1.58
N PRO A 84 4.71 5.81 -2.63
CA PRO A 84 3.60 6.73 -2.49
C PRO A 84 2.30 5.95 -2.23
N LEU A 85 1.51 6.40 -1.24
CA LEU A 85 0.24 5.79 -0.87
C LEU A 85 -0.92 6.64 -1.36
N PHE A 86 -1.88 5.99 -2.01
CA PHE A 86 -3.10 6.57 -2.53
C PHE A 86 -4.29 5.83 -1.95
N VAL A 87 -5.26 6.58 -1.42
CA VAL A 87 -6.44 6.01 -0.75
C VAL A 87 -7.70 6.53 -1.42
N MET A 88 -8.59 5.63 -1.82
CA MET A 88 -9.91 5.93 -2.36
C MET A 88 -10.96 5.65 -1.30
N ARG A 89 -11.83 6.61 -1.00
CA ARG A 89 -12.99 6.37 -0.12
C ARG A 89 -14.10 5.64 -0.87
N LYS A 90 -14.91 4.86 -0.16
CA LYS A 90 -16.13 4.23 -0.71
C LYS A 90 -17.03 5.20 -1.47
N ALA A 91 -17.28 6.38 -0.90
CA ALA A 91 -18.13 7.40 -1.52
C ALA A 91 -17.61 7.91 -2.87
N GLU A 92 -16.31 7.76 -3.12
CA GLU A 92 -15.61 8.24 -4.31
C GLU A 92 -15.36 7.12 -5.35
N GLU A 93 -15.84 5.90 -5.10
CA GLU A 93 -15.60 4.76 -5.98
C GLU A 93 -16.22 4.98 -7.37
N ALA A 94 -17.40 5.61 -7.44
CA ALA A 94 -18.07 5.95 -8.70
C ALA A 94 -17.25 6.94 -9.54
N ASP A 95 -16.56 7.88 -8.89
CA ASP A 95 -15.75 8.91 -9.54
C ASP A 95 -14.30 8.46 -9.79
N GLY A 96 -13.91 7.30 -9.27
CA GLY A 96 -12.55 6.77 -9.45
C GLY A 96 -11.46 7.62 -8.78
N ARG A 97 -11.81 8.45 -7.77
CA ARG A 97 -10.88 9.41 -7.16
C ARG A 97 -10.06 8.79 -6.03
N TYR A 98 -8.76 9.06 -6.07
CA TYR A 98 -7.80 8.71 -5.02
C TYR A 98 -7.21 9.97 -4.38
N TYR A 99 -7.07 9.94 -3.06
CA TYR A 99 -6.33 10.93 -2.28
C TYR A 99 -4.89 10.46 -2.15
N TYR A 100 -3.93 11.35 -2.45
CA TYR A 100 -2.54 11.11 -2.07
C TYR A 100 -2.38 11.39 -0.58
N VAL A 101 -1.91 10.40 0.18
CA VAL A 101 -1.83 10.46 1.65
C VAL A 101 -0.38 10.48 2.15
N GLY A 102 0.56 10.80 1.26
CA GLY A 102 2.00 10.80 1.54
C GLY A 102 2.69 9.52 1.08
N HIS A 103 3.88 9.27 1.62
CA HIS A 103 4.67 8.08 1.30
C HIS A 103 4.94 7.24 2.55
N VAL A 104 5.02 5.94 2.34
CA VAL A 104 5.35 4.95 3.38
C VAL A 104 6.84 5.06 3.70
N ALA A 105 7.15 4.98 4.98
CA ALA A 105 8.50 5.00 5.54
C ALA A 105 8.91 3.64 6.13
N ALA A 106 7.95 2.77 6.46
CA ALA A 106 8.21 1.44 6.97
C ALA A 106 7.03 0.49 6.73
N PHE A 107 7.37 -0.80 6.63
CA PHE A 107 6.43 -1.92 6.60
C PHE A 107 6.66 -2.74 7.86
N ASP A 108 5.83 -2.50 8.88
CA ASP A 108 6.00 -3.14 10.18
C ASP A 108 5.28 -4.49 10.23
N ARG A 109 5.94 -5.45 10.89
CA ARG A 109 5.41 -6.78 11.22
C ARG A 109 4.71 -7.50 10.05
N PRO A 110 5.37 -7.69 8.89
CA PRO A 110 4.78 -8.45 7.79
C PRO A 110 4.56 -9.90 8.21
N THR A 111 3.30 -10.34 8.26
CA THR A 111 2.88 -11.65 8.73
C THR A 111 2.07 -12.37 7.65
N LEU A 112 2.29 -13.68 7.52
CA LEU A 112 1.49 -14.50 6.62
C LEU A 112 0.11 -14.73 7.26
N THR A 113 -0.95 -14.45 6.52
CA THR A 113 -2.32 -14.78 6.88
C THR A 113 -3.08 -15.26 5.66
N THR A 114 -4.36 -15.60 5.83
CA THR A 114 -5.20 -16.10 4.74
C THR A 114 -6.55 -15.40 4.71
N LYS A 115 -7.03 -15.09 3.51
CA LYS A 115 -8.37 -14.52 3.27
C LYS A 115 -9.24 -15.47 2.44
N PRO A 116 -10.57 -15.42 2.56
CA PRO A 116 -11.46 -16.13 1.63
C PRO A 116 -11.16 -15.71 0.19
N THR A 117 -11.28 -16.65 -0.75
CA THR A 117 -11.25 -16.31 -2.17
C THR A 117 -12.48 -15.47 -2.54
N ALA A 118 -12.42 -14.75 -3.67
CA ALA A 118 -13.58 -14.01 -4.17
C ALA A 118 -14.78 -14.92 -4.48
N SER A 119 -14.55 -16.21 -4.75
CA SER A 119 -15.59 -17.22 -4.94
C SER A 119 -16.15 -17.80 -3.63
N GLY A 120 -15.54 -17.51 -2.47
CA GLY A 120 -15.88 -18.12 -1.18
C GLY A 120 -15.41 -19.58 -1.02
N GLU A 121 -15.00 -20.23 -2.11
CA GLU A 121 -14.57 -21.63 -2.15
C GLU A 121 -13.07 -21.78 -1.86
N GLY A 122 -12.65 -21.38 -0.66
CA GLY A 122 -11.30 -21.63 -0.16
C GLY A 122 -10.62 -20.39 0.41
N ARG A 123 -9.34 -20.55 0.76
CA ARG A 123 -8.51 -19.52 1.37
C ARG A 123 -7.26 -19.28 0.55
N VAL A 124 -6.85 -18.03 0.49
CA VAL A 124 -5.69 -17.54 -0.26
C VAL A 124 -4.74 -16.84 0.69
N ASN A 125 -3.44 -17.11 0.52
CA ASN A 125 -2.38 -16.44 1.26
C ASN A 125 -2.34 -14.95 0.94
N VAL A 126 -2.19 -14.13 1.98
CA VAL A 126 -1.90 -12.71 1.90
C VAL A 126 -0.92 -12.34 2.99
N THR A 127 -0.14 -11.28 2.77
CA THR A 127 0.71 -10.67 3.79
C THR A 127 -0.06 -9.52 4.44
N LEU A 128 -0.20 -9.59 5.76
CA LEU A 128 -0.67 -8.48 6.60
C LEU A 128 0.53 -7.70 7.10
N SER A 129 0.51 -6.37 6.99
CA SER A 129 1.54 -5.49 7.52
C SER A 129 0.90 -4.18 8.02
N THR A 130 1.63 -3.45 8.85
CA THR A 130 1.28 -2.06 9.19
C THR A 130 2.18 -1.13 8.38
N LEU A 131 1.58 -0.34 7.50
CA LEU A 131 2.28 0.72 6.78
C LEU A 131 2.39 1.92 7.70
N ARG A 132 3.60 2.43 7.91
CA ARG A 132 3.84 3.68 8.63
C ARG A 132 4.20 4.78 7.66
N LEU A 133 3.42 5.85 7.65
CA LEU A 133 3.69 7.04 6.83
C LEU A 133 4.89 7.82 7.37
N ALA A 134 5.66 8.45 6.48
CA ALA A 134 6.79 9.27 6.88
C ALA A 134 6.39 10.48 7.75
N LYS A 135 5.16 10.98 7.54
CA LYS A 135 4.54 12.01 8.35
C LYS A 135 3.09 11.61 8.65
N PRO A 136 2.55 11.93 9.83
CA PRO A 136 1.12 11.80 10.07
C PRO A 136 0.32 12.59 9.03
N LEU A 137 -0.88 12.10 8.73
CA LEU A 137 -1.86 12.81 7.95
C LEU A 137 -2.28 14.09 8.64
N ASP A 138 -2.61 15.08 7.82
CA ASP A 138 -3.32 16.25 8.30
C ASP A 138 -4.63 15.82 9.00
N PRO A 139 -4.96 16.36 10.18
CA PRO A 139 -6.16 15.96 10.93
C PRO A 139 -7.47 16.10 10.15
N GLU A 140 -7.60 17.10 9.27
CA GLU A 140 -8.79 17.28 8.44
C GLU A 140 -8.86 16.21 7.37
N LEU A 141 -7.73 15.91 6.71
CA LEU A 141 -7.65 14.82 5.74
C LEU A 141 -7.93 13.48 6.39
N TYR A 142 -7.37 13.21 7.56
CA TYR A 142 -7.62 11.98 8.31
C TYR A 142 -9.10 11.83 8.66
N ARG A 143 -9.73 12.88 9.19
CA ARG A 143 -11.16 12.88 9.50
C ARG A 143 -12.01 12.66 8.25
N HIS A 144 -11.67 13.33 7.14
CA HIS A 144 -12.37 13.15 5.87
C HIS A 144 -12.25 11.73 5.34
N LEU A 145 -11.08 11.09 5.46
CA LEU A 145 -10.87 9.72 4.98
C LEU A 145 -11.58 8.67 5.85
N THR A 146 -11.69 8.90 7.15
CA THR A 146 -12.21 7.94 8.13
C THR A 146 -13.68 8.13 8.50
N SER A 147 -14.30 9.26 8.12
CA SER A 147 -15.75 9.49 8.18
C SER A 147 -16.52 8.74 7.11
#